data_AF-A0A854NHA9-F1
#
_entry.id   AF-A0A854NHA9-F1
#
_cell.length_a   1.000
_cell.length_b   1.000
_cell.length_c   1.000
_cell.angle_alpha   90.00
_cell.angle_beta   90.00
_cell.angle_gamma   90.00
#
_symmetry.space_group_name_H-M   'P 1'
#
loop_
_entity.id
_entity.type
_entity.pdbx_description
1 polymer ?
#
loop_
_entity_poly.entity_id
_entity_poly.type
_entity_poly.pdbx_seq_one_letter_code
_entity_poly.pdbx_strand_id
1 'polypeptide(L)'
;MNSNGFGFSFNFGGRGDDDDNSRDSNPFGSGGLGDMLNQFGQMLSGMGSSMNSPEGQGAVNYALAERIARQQIESAKAPAATEADTKAVTEAVNLVELWLDDATILPTASNKVEAWSANDWLTNTLPMWKRMVTPVAEHMAQAQLDSLPEEAREMVGPMMQMMNQMSGMNFGMQLGHALGDLATQTLSGTDFGVPIAPAGVTALMINNVRKETQGLKIEQREVLVYLAAREAARQRLLRHVPWLAEQIVASVEEYAAGLVIDTSHIEEAMREMNLESGDPAAIHEAMERMQNLDMSPRITSRNANAVSRLETLLALIEGWVEHVVTEAMGSRVPSTAALNEAWRRRRATGGSAEKAFAQVVGIEFGAPKVAEAQELWRRVDVAVGVEKRDHVWDHPDFLPVAEDLDNSAEFIDGLLDTASADEFDPIAEITKLEEMLSQQSEEQQKEQRENPSDPDEDSPKND
;
A
#
# COMPACT_ATOMS: atom_id res chain seq x y z
N MET A 1 -9.60 -25.08 -23.31
CA MET A 1 -8.34 -25.48 -23.97
C MET A 1 -7.54 -24.21 -24.24
N ASN A 2 -6.78 -23.75 -23.25
CA ASN A 2 -5.93 -22.57 -23.34
C ASN A 2 -4.54 -23.01 -23.82
N SER A 3 -4.15 -22.56 -25.01
CA SER A 3 -2.79 -22.67 -25.53
C SER A 3 -2.14 -21.29 -25.41
N ASN A 4 -1.30 -21.13 -24.38
CA ASN A 4 -0.33 -20.05 -24.31
C ASN A 4 0.88 -20.43 -25.17
N GLY A 5 1.06 -19.74 -26.28
CA GLY A 5 2.24 -19.85 -27.14
C GLY A 5 2.72 -18.45 -27.53
N PHE A 6 3.56 -17.85 -26.69
CA PHE A 6 4.30 -16.64 -27.03
C PHE A 6 5.47 -17.01 -27.95
N GLY A 7 5.38 -16.66 -29.22
CA GLY A 7 6.47 -16.75 -30.20
C GLY A 7 6.63 -15.42 -30.92
N PHE A 8 7.66 -14.66 -30.58
CA PHE A 8 8.05 -13.46 -31.32
C PHE A 8 9.06 -13.84 -32.42
N SER A 9 8.68 -13.61 -33.68
CA SER A 9 9.58 -13.59 -34.84
C SER A 9 9.91 -12.14 -35.18
N PHE A 10 11.19 -11.81 -35.32
CA PHE A 10 11.61 -10.57 -35.98
C PHE A 10 12.35 -10.88 -37.27
N ASN A 11 11.76 -10.38 -38.35
CA ASN A 11 12.31 -10.30 -39.69
C ASN A 11 12.98 -8.93 -39.83
N PHE A 12 14.26 -8.88 -40.21
CA PHE A 12 14.87 -7.66 -40.71
C PHE A 12 15.71 -7.96 -41.95
N GLY A 13 15.25 -7.41 -43.08
CA GLY A 13 15.97 -7.43 -44.34
C GLY A 13 16.96 -6.26 -44.47
N GLY A 14 18.15 -6.58 -44.96
CA GLY A 14 18.77 -5.99 -46.15
C GLY A 14 19.14 -4.50 -46.19
N ARG A 15 20.43 -4.22 -45.96
CA ARG A 15 21.33 -3.24 -46.64
C ARG A 15 22.61 -3.18 -45.80
N GLY A 16 23.85 -3.18 -46.27
CA GLY A 16 24.49 -3.06 -47.59
C GLY A 16 25.96 -2.70 -47.27
N ASP A 17 26.90 -3.23 -48.05
CA ASP A 17 28.37 -3.21 -47.96
C ASP A 17 29.07 -1.99 -47.32
N ASP A 18 30.17 -2.22 -46.59
CA ASP A 18 31.54 -1.97 -47.11
C ASP A 18 32.66 -2.30 -46.08
N ASP A 19 33.69 -2.95 -46.63
CA ASP A 19 35.13 -2.97 -46.31
C ASP A 19 35.71 -3.28 -44.90
N ASP A 20 36.20 -4.52 -44.84
CA ASP A 20 37.62 -4.91 -44.76
C ASP A 20 38.38 -4.90 -43.41
N ASN A 21 39.18 -5.97 -43.29
CA ASN A 21 40.27 -6.22 -42.36
C ASN A 21 39.95 -6.84 -40.98
N SER A 22 39.50 -8.09 -40.99
CA SER A 22 39.58 -8.97 -39.81
C SER A 22 40.61 -10.08 -40.01
N ARG A 23 41.72 -9.90 -39.30
CA ARG A 23 42.75 -10.90 -39.05
C ARG A 23 42.13 -12.18 -38.46
N ASP A 24 42.63 -13.31 -38.94
CA ASP A 24 42.48 -14.64 -38.33
C ASP A 24 42.52 -14.59 -36.80
N SER A 25 41.38 -14.87 -36.16
CA SER A 25 41.38 -15.37 -34.78
C SER A 25 40.33 -16.46 -34.62
N ASN A 26 40.83 -17.69 -34.56
CA ASN A 26 40.11 -18.93 -34.27
C ASN A 26 39.25 -18.78 -33.00
N PRO A 27 37.92 -19.05 -33.02
CA PRO A 27 37.05 -18.91 -31.85
C PRO A 27 37.10 -20.09 -30.86
N PHE A 28 38.01 -21.06 -31.04
CA PHE A 28 38.18 -22.21 -30.15
C PHE A 28 39.50 -22.17 -29.36
N GLY A 29 39.97 -20.97 -29.00
CA GLY A 29 41.11 -20.79 -28.11
C GLY A 29 40.69 -20.78 -26.63
N SER A 30 40.88 -21.89 -25.93
CA SER A 30 41.39 -22.04 -24.54
C SER A 30 41.03 -21.03 -23.41
N GLY A 31 39.99 -20.21 -23.54
CA GLY A 31 39.62 -19.19 -22.54
C GLY A 31 38.31 -19.45 -21.80
N GLY A 32 37.45 -20.33 -22.31
CA GLY A 32 36.06 -20.44 -21.82
C GLY A 32 35.89 -21.14 -20.46
N LEU A 33 36.79 -22.05 -20.10
CA LEU A 33 36.58 -22.91 -18.93
C LEU A 33 37.14 -22.28 -17.64
N GLY A 34 38.26 -21.57 -17.71
CA GLY A 34 38.83 -20.86 -16.55
C GLY A 34 38.01 -19.64 -16.14
N ASP A 35 37.46 -18.92 -17.13
CA ASP A 35 36.59 -17.76 -16.87
C ASP A 35 35.22 -18.20 -16.33
N MET A 36 34.67 -19.30 -16.87
CA MET A 36 33.48 -19.94 -16.33
C MET A 36 33.71 -20.52 -14.93
N LEU A 37 34.89 -21.09 -14.64
CA LEU A 37 35.23 -21.60 -13.30
C LEU A 37 35.43 -20.45 -12.29
N ASN A 38 35.98 -19.32 -12.72
CA ASN A 38 36.09 -18.12 -11.90
C ASN A 38 34.73 -17.47 -11.65
N GLN A 39 33.87 -17.38 -12.66
CA GLN A 39 32.49 -16.90 -12.52
C GLN A 39 31.68 -17.83 -11.60
N PHE A 40 31.85 -19.16 -11.75
CA PHE A 40 31.26 -20.16 -10.86
C PHE A 40 31.83 -20.07 -9.44
N GLY A 41 33.14 -19.85 -9.29
CA GLY A 41 33.80 -19.67 -7.98
C GLY A 41 33.37 -18.40 -7.26
N GLN A 42 33.17 -17.29 -7.98
CA GLN A 42 32.59 -16.06 -7.44
C GLN A 42 31.12 -16.24 -7.05
N MET A 43 30.35 -16.98 -7.86
CA MET A 43 28.97 -17.33 -7.54
C MET A 43 28.89 -18.22 -6.28
N LEU A 44 29.75 -19.22 -6.16
CA LEU A 44 29.79 -20.15 -5.02
C LEU A 44 30.29 -19.47 -3.73
N SER A 45 31.30 -18.60 -3.84
CA SER A 45 31.81 -17.81 -2.72
C SER A 45 30.79 -16.76 -2.24
N GLY A 46 30.10 -16.11 -3.18
CA GLY A 46 28.98 -15.20 -2.90
C GLY A 46 27.78 -15.92 -2.28
N MET A 47 27.51 -17.16 -2.66
CA MET A 47 26.45 -18.00 -2.09
C MET A 47 26.83 -18.50 -0.69
N GLY A 48 28.04 -19.00 -0.50
CA GLY A 48 28.53 -19.48 0.81
C GLY A 48 28.60 -18.36 1.86
N SER A 49 29.05 -17.16 1.48
CA SER A 49 29.05 -16.00 2.38
C SER A 49 27.63 -15.50 2.71
N SER A 50 26.70 -15.58 1.76
CA SER A 50 25.28 -15.23 1.97
C SER A 50 24.50 -16.26 2.76
N MET A 51 24.89 -17.54 2.76
CA MET A 51 24.25 -18.59 3.55
C MET A 51 24.72 -18.59 5.00
N ASN A 52 25.93 -18.10 5.25
CA ASN A 52 26.53 -18.08 6.59
C ASN A 52 26.44 -16.72 7.29
N SER A 53 25.83 -15.71 6.66
CA SER A 53 25.58 -14.42 7.29
C SER A 53 24.33 -14.50 8.19
N PRO A 54 24.28 -13.74 9.30
CA PRO A 54 23.08 -13.64 10.14
C PRO A 54 21.83 -13.20 9.36
N GLU A 55 22.02 -12.41 8.29
CA GLU A 55 20.95 -11.90 7.41
C GLU A 55 20.52 -12.89 6.32
N GLY A 56 21.27 -13.98 6.14
CA GLY A 56 20.91 -15.12 5.31
C GLY A 56 20.31 -16.28 6.09
N GLN A 57 20.23 -16.14 7.42
CA GLN A 57 19.62 -17.10 8.34
C GLN A 57 18.26 -16.53 8.79
N GLY A 58 17.16 -17.16 8.38
CA GLY A 58 15.81 -16.72 8.73
C GLY A 58 14.76 -17.19 7.72
N ALA A 59 13.50 -16.82 7.96
CA ALA A 59 12.39 -17.11 7.04
C ALA A 59 12.58 -16.48 5.65
N VAL A 60 13.41 -15.44 5.55
CA VAL A 60 13.77 -14.76 4.29
C VAL A 60 15.27 -14.50 4.24
N ASN A 61 15.91 -14.86 3.12
CA ASN A 61 17.31 -14.51 2.86
C ASN A 61 17.41 -13.09 2.27
N TYR A 62 17.48 -12.07 3.12
CA TYR A 62 17.51 -10.68 2.69
C TYR A 62 18.83 -10.28 2.00
N ALA A 63 19.94 -10.92 2.34
CA ALA A 63 21.22 -10.70 1.67
C ALA A 63 21.16 -11.14 0.18
N LEU A 64 20.50 -12.26 -0.09
CA LEU A 64 20.23 -12.71 -1.46
C LEU A 64 19.23 -11.80 -2.17
N ALA A 65 18.17 -11.38 -1.49
CA ALA A 65 17.18 -10.46 -2.04
C ALA A 65 17.82 -9.15 -2.50
N GLU A 66 18.63 -8.52 -1.63
CA GLU A 66 19.31 -7.27 -1.94
C GLU A 66 20.26 -7.43 -3.13
N ARG A 67 21.02 -8.54 -3.19
CA ARG A 67 21.92 -8.83 -4.31
C ARG A 67 21.18 -8.93 -5.64
N ILE A 68 20.08 -9.67 -5.69
CA ILE A 68 19.28 -9.85 -6.89
C ILE A 68 18.66 -8.52 -7.33
N ALA A 69 18.11 -7.75 -6.37
CA ALA A 69 17.55 -6.44 -6.64
C ALA A 69 18.61 -5.50 -7.25
N ARG A 70 19.83 -5.45 -6.68
CA ARG A 70 20.94 -4.64 -7.21
C ARG A 70 21.35 -5.06 -8.61
N GLN A 71 21.48 -6.37 -8.88
CA GLN A 71 21.80 -6.89 -10.21
C GLN A 71 20.76 -6.48 -11.27
N GLN A 72 19.48 -6.49 -10.89
CA GLN A 72 18.38 -6.06 -11.77
C GLN A 72 18.40 -4.55 -12.03
N ILE A 73 18.65 -3.75 -10.99
CA ILE A 73 18.82 -2.29 -11.10
C ILE A 73 20.00 -1.94 -12.02
N GLU A 74 21.13 -2.62 -11.86
CA GLU A 74 22.31 -2.44 -12.72
C GLU A 74 22.02 -2.79 -14.18
N SER A 75 21.29 -3.89 -14.41
CA SER A 75 20.86 -4.33 -15.74
C SER A 75 19.94 -3.30 -16.42
N ALA A 76 19.10 -2.62 -15.65
CA ALA A 76 18.25 -1.54 -16.13
C ALA A 76 19.03 -0.24 -16.47
N LYS A 77 20.33 -0.17 -16.14
CA LYS A 77 21.22 0.99 -16.36
C LYS A 77 20.63 2.30 -15.83
N ALA A 78 19.96 2.23 -14.68
CA ALA A 78 19.37 3.40 -14.03
C ALA A 78 20.48 4.39 -13.62
N PRO A 79 20.46 5.64 -14.11
CA PRO A 79 21.48 6.61 -13.76
C PRO A 79 21.38 7.02 -12.28
N ALA A 80 22.52 7.42 -11.72
CA ALA A 80 22.56 8.06 -10.40
C ALA A 80 21.91 9.46 -10.47
N ALA A 81 21.44 9.95 -9.32
CA ALA A 81 20.97 11.33 -9.20
C ALA A 81 22.17 12.30 -9.23
N THR A 82 22.02 13.41 -9.95
CA THR A 82 23.03 14.48 -10.03
C THR A 82 22.75 15.58 -9.00
N GLU A 83 23.73 16.44 -8.73
CA GLU A 83 23.53 17.61 -7.86
C GLU A 83 22.43 18.56 -8.41
N ALA A 84 22.35 18.70 -9.74
CA ALA A 84 21.31 19.46 -10.40
C ALA A 84 19.92 18.85 -10.16
N ASP A 85 19.82 17.53 -10.12
CA ASP A 85 18.57 16.83 -9.79
C ASP A 85 18.14 17.08 -8.35
N THR A 86 19.05 16.97 -7.40
CA THR A 86 18.78 17.26 -5.98
C THR A 86 18.28 18.69 -5.81
N LYS A 87 18.89 19.65 -6.50
CA LYS A 87 18.44 21.04 -6.49
C LYS A 87 17.04 21.20 -7.07
N ALA A 88 16.75 20.59 -8.22
CA ALA A 88 15.44 20.65 -8.85
C ALA A 88 14.34 20.04 -7.97
N VAL A 89 14.60 18.89 -7.34
CA VAL A 89 13.67 18.26 -6.39
C VAL A 89 13.45 19.16 -5.18
N THR A 90 14.51 19.73 -4.60
CA THR A 90 14.42 20.64 -3.45
C THR A 90 13.58 21.87 -3.77
N GLU A 91 13.83 22.50 -4.92
CA GLU A 91 13.07 23.68 -5.37
C GLU A 91 11.59 23.33 -5.63
N ALA A 92 11.31 22.17 -6.23
CA ALA A 92 9.95 21.71 -6.46
C ALA A 92 9.20 21.44 -5.15
N VAL A 93 9.82 20.75 -4.18
CA VAL A 93 9.22 20.49 -2.86
C VAL A 93 8.95 21.79 -2.11
N ASN A 94 9.92 22.71 -2.06
CA ASN A 94 9.71 24.01 -1.41
C ASN A 94 8.57 24.82 -2.04
N LEU A 95 8.41 24.73 -3.37
CA LEU A 95 7.31 25.41 -4.06
C LEU A 95 5.95 24.83 -3.69
N VAL A 96 5.82 23.50 -3.70
CA VAL A 96 4.53 22.84 -3.46
C VAL A 96 4.11 22.89 -2.00
N GLU A 97 5.05 22.91 -1.05
CA GLU A 97 4.72 23.10 0.37
C GLU A 97 3.97 24.43 0.57
N LEU A 98 4.40 25.50 -0.12
CA LEU A 98 3.68 26.80 -0.08
C LEU A 98 2.29 26.74 -0.71
N TRP A 99 2.06 25.84 -1.67
CA TRP A 99 0.75 25.70 -2.32
C TRP A 99 -0.20 24.79 -1.55
N LEU A 100 0.35 23.78 -0.85
CA LEU A 100 -0.41 22.86 -0.03
C LEU A 100 -0.99 23.52 1.22
N ASP A 101 -0.36 24.59 1.72
CA ASP A 101 -0.84 25.35 2.88
C ASP A 101 -2.26 25.91 2.70
N ASP A 102 -2.69 26.19 1.46
CA ASP A 102 -4.05 26.66 1.17
C ASP A 102 -5.08 25.51 1.12
N ALA A 103 -4.62 24.26 0.98
CA ALA A 103 -5.47 23.11 0.66
C ALA A 103 -5.64 22.12 1.82
N THR A 104 -4.83 22.23 2.88
CA THR A 104 -4.90 21.37 4.07
C THR A 104 -4.44 22.13 5.33
N ILE A 105 -5.02 21.80 6.49
CA ILE A 105 -4.55 22.34 7.78
C ILE A 105 -3.26 21.65 8.27
N LEU A 106 -2.92 20.49 7.69
CA LEU A 106 -1.74 19.75 8.10
C LEU A 106 -0.48 20.58 7.78
N PRO A 107 0.39 20.83 8.78
CA PRO A 107 1.58 21.65 8.56
C PRO A 107 2.56 21.02 7.56
N THR A 108 3.47 21.85 7.05
CA THR A 108 4.64 21.38 6.29
C THR A 108 5.43 20.35 7.11
N ALA A 109 5.71 19.18 6.52
CA ALA A 109 6.38 18.08 7.22
C ALA A 109 7.81 18.43 7.68
N SER A 110 8.46 19.40 7.01
CA SER A 110 9.84 19.87 7.29
C SER A 110 10.88 18.75 7.19
N ASN A 111 10.67 17.83 6.26
CA ASN A 111 11.53 16.68 6.01
C ASN A 111 12.80 17.05 5.25
N LYS A 112 13.81 16.19 5.34
CA LYS A 112 14.98 16.24 4.47
C LYS A 112 14.56 15.87 3.04
N VAL A 113 14.81 16.76 2.10
CA VAL A 113 14.48 16.53 0.68
C VAL A 113 15.64 15.86 -0.04
N GLU A 114 15.36 14.77 -0.76
CA GLU A 114 16.37 13.99 -1.46
C GLU A 114 15.94 13.61 -2.90
N ALA A 115 16.89 13.60 -3.82
CA ALA A 115 16.73 12.97 -5.12
C ALA A 115 17.39 11.58 -5.05
N TRP A 116 16.58 10.52 -5.14
CA TRP A 116 17.05 9.14 -5.04
C TRP A 116 17.28 8.51 -6.40
N SER A 117 18.34 7.71 -6.49
CA SER A 117 18.48 6.65 -7.50
C SER A 117 17.73 5.38 -7.07
N ALA A 118 17.57 4.42 -7.99
CA ALA A 118 17.01 3.10 -7.68
C ALA A 118 17.77 2.36 -6.57
N ASN A 119 19.10 2.52 -6.53
CA ASN A 119 19.92 1.95 -5.46
C ASN A 119 19.68 2.63 -4.11
N ASP A 120 19.46 3.94 -4.09
CA ASP A 120 19.15 4.68 -2.87
C ASP A 120 17.77 4.28 -2.35
N TRP A 121 16.77 4.17 -3.23
CA TRP A 121 15.43 3.70 -2.85
C TRP A 121 15.49 2.30 -2.26
N LEU A 122 16.18 1.35 -2.91
CA LEU A 122 16.34 -0.01 -2.38
C LEU A 122 16.96 0.01 -0.99
N THR A 123 18.07 0.72 -0.83
CA THR A 123 18.84 0.76 0.43
C THR A 123 18.02 1.39 1.57
N ASN A 124 17.37 2.53 1.30
CA ASN A 124 16.66 3.29 2.31
C ASN A 124 15.30 2.68 2.69
N THR A 125 14.64 1.94 1.78
CA THR A 125 13.33 1.33 2.06
C THR A 125 13.42 -0.10 2.58
N LEU A 126 14.55 -0.80 2.37
CA LEU A 126 14.75 -2.19 2.80
C LEU A 126 14.41 -2.47 4.27
N PRO A 127 14.73 -1.59 5.25
CA PRO A 127 14.34 -1.81 6.64
C PRO A 127 12.82 -1.95 6.84
N MET A 128 12.00 -1.14 6.17
CA MET A 128 10.54 -1.25 6.28
C MET A 128 10.01 -2.49 5.55
N TRP A 129 10.59 -2.85 4.40
CA TRP A 129 10.28 -4.11 3.73
C TRP A 129 10.55 -5.32 4.63
N LYS A 130 11.69 -5.34 5.34
CA LYS A 130 11.99 -6.40 6.32
C LYS A 130 10.91 -6.47 7.40
N ARG A 131 10.45 -5.32 7.90
CA ARG A 131 9.39 -5.26 8.93
C ARG A 131 8.05 -5.81 8.44
N MET A 132 7.63 -5.47 7.22
CA MET A 132 6.34 -5.93 6.68
C MET A 132 6.36 -7.39 6.21
N VAL A 133 7.49 -7.85 5.67
CA VAL A 133 7.58 -9.15 4.98
C VAL A 133 7.99 -10.30 5.91
N THR A 134 8.81 -10.03 6.93
CA THR A 134 9.27 -11.08 7.86
C THR A 134 8.10 -11.80 8.54
N PRO A 135 7.09 -11.11 9.11
CA PRO A 135 5.97 -11.77 9.77
C PRO A 135 5.19 -12.69 8.82
N VAL A 136 4.98 -12.25 7.57
CA VAL A 136 4.32 -13.06 6.54
C VAL A 136 5.10 -14.35 6.29
N ALA A 137 6.40 -14.24 6.02
CA ALA A 137 7.23 -15.40 5.71
C ALA A 137 7.30 -16.40 6.88
N GLU A 138 7.38 -15.90 8.12
CA GLU A 138 7.37 -16.72 9.34
C GLU A 138 6.03 -17.45 9.51
N HIS A 139 4.90 -16.74 9.37
CA HIS A 139 3.58 -17.34 9.47
C HIS A 139 3.28 -18.32 8.33
N MET A 140 3.74 -18.06 7.10
CA MET A 140 3.64 -19.02 6.00
C MET A 140 4.43 -20.30 6.29
N ALA A 141 5.67 -20.18 6.77
CA ALA A 141 6.48 -21.34 7.15
C ALA A 141 5.82 -22.13 8.29
N GLN A 142 5.24 -21.45 9.27
CA GLN A 142 4.51 -22.09 10.36
C GLN A 142 3.23 -22.80 9.88
N ALA A 143 2.42 -22.15 9.02
CA ALA A 143 1.23 -22.77 8.46
C ALA A 143 1.56 -24.04 7.65
N GLN A 144 2.70 -24.05 6.95
CA GLN A 144 3.22 -25.24 6.27
C GLN A 144 3.60 -26.36 7.24
N LEU A 145 4.22 -26.03 8.38
CA LEU A 145 4.52 -27.00 9.43
C LEU A 145 3.25 -27.57 10.07
N ASP A 146 2.27 -26.71 10.33
CA ASP A 146 1.02 -27.08 10.98
C ASP A 146 0.16 -27.98 10.07
N SER A 147 0.29 -27.85 8.75
CA SER A 147 -0.39 -28.71 7.77
C SER A 147 0.12 -30.16 7.73
N LEU A 148 1.32 -30.45 8.27
CA LEU A 148 1.89 -31.80 8.27
C LEU A 148 1.30 -32.66 9.39
N PRO A 149 1.03 -33.97 9.14
CA PRO A 149 0.64 -34.92 10.19
C PRO A 149 1.68 -35.01 11.32
N GLU A 150 1.23 -35.23 12.57
CA GLU A 150 2.12 -35.30 13.74
C GLU A 150 3.18 -36.39 13.58
N GLU A 151 2.82 -37.54 13.00
CA GLU A 151 3.73 -38.67 12.77
C GLU A 151 4.83 -38.35 11.75
N ALA A 152 4.57 -37.41 10.83
CA ALA A 152 5.54 -36.96 9.84
C ALA A 152 6.52 -35.94 10.43
N ARG A 153 6.06 -35.02 11.31
CA ARG A 153 6.89 -33.91 11.85
C ARG A 153 8.15 -34.41 12.57
N GLU A 154 8.05 -35.48 13.36
CA GLU A 154 9.21 -36.02 14.11
C GLU A 154 10.24 -36.70 13.19
N MET A 155 9.77 -37.31 12.08
CA MET A 155 10.61 -38.07 11.16
C MET A 155 11.38 -37.18 10.18
N VAL A 156 10.83 -36.01 9.82
CA VAL A 156 11.49 -35.07 8.88
C VAL A 156 12.30 -33.96 9.56
N GLY A 157 12.44 -33.89 10.89
CA GLY A 157 13.10 -32.78 11.59
C GLY A 157 14.40 -32.22 10.94
N PRO A 158 15.44 -33.03 10.70
CA PRO A 158 16.66 -32.57 10.01
C PRO A 158 16.44 -32.16 8.54
N MET A 159 15.50 -32.82 7.84
CA MET A 159 15.10 -32.48 6.48
C MET A 159 14.30 -31.16 6.45
N MET A 160 13.52 -30.87 7.49
CA MET A 160 12.75 -29.64 7.62
C MET A 160 13.65 -28.42 7.82
N GLN A 161 14.76 -28.56 8.56
CA GLN A 161 15.73 -27.46 8.67
C GLN A 161 16.33 -27.10 7.31
N MET A 162 16.66 -28.10 6.50
CA MET A 162 17.14 -27.90 5.13
C MET A 162 16.05 -27.31 4.22
N MET A 163 14.81 -27.77 4.35
CA MET A 163 13.66 -27.27 3.60
C MET A 163 13.34 -25.81 3.94
N ASN A 164 13.39 -25.43 5.22
CA ASN A 164 13.21 -24.06 5.68
C ASN A 164 14.30 -23.14 5.13
N GLN A 165 15.55 -23.61 5.11
CA GLN A 165 16.66 -22.86 4.51
C GLN A 165 16.46 -22.66 3.00
N MET A 166 16.02 -23.69 2.28
CA MET A 166 15.71 -23.62 0.86
C MET A 166 14.51 -22.71 0.57
N SER A 167 13.48 -22.77 1.42
CA SER A 167 12.29 -21.90 1.36
C SER A 167 12.68 -20.43 1.55
N GLY A 168 13.47 -20.11 2.58
CA GLY A 168 13.95 -18.75 2.81
C GLY A 168 14.85 -18.21 1.69
N MET A 169 15.60 -19.10 1.01
CA MET A 169 16.34 -18.74 -0.20
C MET A 169 15.39 -18.41 -1.37
N ASN A 170 14.38 -19.25 -1.63
CA ASN A 170 13.38 -19.00 -2.68
C ASN A 170 12.61 -17.71 -2.42
N PHE A 171 12.18 -17.47 -1.18
CA PHE A 171 11.52 -16.25 -0.77
C PHE A 171 12.43 -15.03 -0.99
N GLY A 172 13.70 -15.14 -0.58
CA GLY A 172 14.71 -14.11 -0.84
C GLY A 172 14.89 -13.80 -2.33
N MET A 173 14.88 -14.81 -3.21
CA MET A 173 14.97 -14.60 -4.66
C MET A 173 13.76 -13.85 -5.22
N GLN A 174 12.55 -14.26 -4.84
CA GLN A 174 11.31 -13.62 -5.28
C GLN A 174 11.23 -12.17 -4.79
N LEU A 175 11.55 -11.95 -3.51
CA LEU A 175 11.66 -10.61 -2.92
C LEU A 175 12.68 -9.75 -3.66
N GLY A 176 13.85 -10.29 -3.98
CA GLY A 176 14.89 -9.57 -4.70
C GLY A 176 14.45 -9.11 -6.08
N HIS A 177 13.79 -9.97 -6.84
CA HIS A 177 13.24 -9.60 -8.15
C HIS A 177 12.19 -8.50 -8.05
N ALA A 178 11.24 -8.66 -7.13
CA ALA A 178 10.17 -7.69 -6.93
C ALA A 178 10.69 -6.33 -6.46
N LEU A 179 11.64 -6.28 -5.52
CA LEU A 179 12.28 -5.04 -5.09
C LEU A 179 13.13 -4.40 -6.19
N GLY A 180 13.82 -5.20 -7.00
CA GLY A 180 14.57 -4.74 -8.17
C GLY A 180 13.64 -4.07 -9.20
N ASP A 181 12.52 -4.72 -9.52
CA ASP A 181 11.50 -4.15 -10.41
C ASP A 181 10.91 -2.86 -9.84
N LEU A 182 10.48 -2.87 -8.57
CA LEU A 182 9.92 -1.72 -7.86
C LEU A 182 10.85 -0.51 -7.93
N ALA A 183 12.12 -0.69 -7.59
CA ALA A 183 13.12 0.37 -7.56
C ALA A 183 13.27 1.08 -8.93
N THR A 184 12.96 0.40 -10.03
CA THR A 184 13.07 0.97 -11.39
C THR A 184 11.80 1.65 -11.90
N GLN A 185 10.68 1.56 -11.16
CA GLN A 185 9.38 2.08 -11.59
C GLN A 185 8.73 3.03 -10.59
N THR A 186 9.15 2.99 -9.33
CA THR A 186 8.68 3.93 -8.32
C THR A 186 9.14 5.36 -8.62
N LEU A 187 8.28 6.33 -8.36
CA LEU A 187 8.49 7.74 -8.67
C LEU A 187 8.86 8.56 -7.43
N SER A 188 8.59 8.03 -6.23
CA SER A 188 8.87 8.70 -4.96
C SER A 188 9.11 7.71 -3.82
N GLY A 189 9.51 8.21 -2.65
CA GLY A 189 9.74 7.41 -1.45
C GLY A 189 8.48 6.71 -0.94
N THR A 190 7.30 7.31 -1.14
CA THR A 190 6.00 6.77 -0.69
C THR A 190 4.99 6.62 -1.83
N ASP A 191 5.47 6.34 -3.04
CA ASP A 191 4.69 6.30 -4.29
C ASP A 191 3.37 5.50 -4.20
N PHE A 192 3.35 4.46 -3.38
CA PHE A 192 2.24 3.50 -3.24
C PHE A 192 1.30 3.76 -2.04
N GLY A 193 1.42 4.90 -1.37
CA GLY A 193 0.64 5.21 -0.16
C GLY A 193 1.07 4.43 1.08
N VAL A 194 2.11 3.60 0.96
CA VAL A 194 2.72 2.83 2.07
C VAL A 194 3.96 3.56 2.57
N PRO A 195 4.14 3.72 3.90
CA PRO A 195 5.27 4.43 4.50
C PRO A 195 6.56 3.59 4.50
N ILE A 196 7.08 3.28 3.30
CA ILE A 196 8.29 2.48 3.14
C ILE A 196 9.58 3.31 3.24
N ALA A 197 9.52 4.61 2.95
CA ALA A 197 10.64 5.51 3.13
C ALA A 197 10.87 5.80 4.63
N PRO A 198 12.11 6.06 5.06
CA PRO A 198 12.40 6.48 6.42
C PRO A 198 11.62 7.74 6.80
N ALA A 199 11.16 7.80 8.05
CA ALA A 199 10.52 8.99 8.58
C ALA A 199 11.45 10.21 8.47
N GLY A 200 10.87 11.38 8.17
CA GLY A 200 11.64 12.61 8.04
C GLY A 200 12.31 12.82 6.68
N VAL A 201 12.00 12.00 5.66
CA VAL A 201 12.57 12.11 4.32
C VAL A 201 11.47 12.27 3.27
N THR A 202 11.62 13.28 2.42
CA THR A 202 10.79 13.48 1.22
C THR A 202 11.68 13.20 0.01
N ALA A 203 11.48 12.05 -0.64
CA ALA A 203 12.35 11.60 -1.73
C ALA A 203 11.60 11.46 -3.06
N LEU A 204 12.22 11.95 -4.14
CA LEU A 204 11.74 11.75 -5.52
C LEU A 204 12.77 10.99 -6.36
N MET A 205 12.26 10.14 -7.25
CA MET A 205 13.07 9.31 -8.13
C MET A 205 13.17 9.91 -9.52
N ILE A 206 13.88 11.04 -9.62
CA ILE A 206 13.87 11.91 -10.82
C ILE A 206 14.18 11.22 -12.14
N ASN A 207 15.04 10.19 -12.14
CA ASN A 207 15.38 9.44 -13.34
C ASN A 207 14.23 8.53 -13.77
N ASN A 208 13.52 7.93 -12.82
CA ASN A 208 12.30 7.17 -13.08
C ASN A 208 11.20 8.12 -13.56
N VAL A 209 11.04 9.30 -12.92
CA VAL A 209 10.11 10.35 -13.37
C VAL A 209 10.33 10.70 -14.83
N ARG A 210 11.57 11.03 -15.22
CA ARG A 210 11.89 11.34 -16.62
C ARG A 210 11.55 10.19 -17.56
N LYS A 211 11.90 8.96 -17.19
CA LYS A 211 11.66 7.76 -18.02
C LYS A 211 10.17 7.51 -18.22
N GLU A 212 9.40 7.47 -17.14
CA GLU A 212 7.98 7.13 -17.15
C GLU A 212 7.12 8.23 -17.80
N THR A 213 7.59 9.48 -17.82
CA THR A 213 6.83 10.61 -18.35
C THR A 213 7.25 11.07 -19.75
N GLN A 214 8.21 10.39 -20.39
CA GLN A 214 8.64 10.69 -21.78
C GLN A 214 7.49 10.68 -22.80
N GLY A 215 6.46 9.85 -22.57
CA GLY A 215 5.29 9.77 -23.43
C GLY A 215 4.22 10.85 -23.16
N LEU A 216 4.33 11.57 -22.04
CA LEU A 216 3.40 12.65 -21.71
C LEU A 216 3.78 13.88 -22.51
N LYS A 217 2.82 14.46 -23.24
CA LYS A 217 2.98 15.77 -23.91
C LYS A 217 2.85 16.92 -22.90
N ILE A 218 3.52 16.78 -21.76
CA ILE A 218 3.51 17.71 -20.62
C ILE A 218 4.96 18.06 -20.31
N GLU A 219 5.20 19.29 -19.90
CA GLU A 219 6.54 19.77 -19.58
C GLU A 219 7.08 19.06 -18.32
N GLN A 220 8.38 18.72 -18.33
CA GLN A 220 8.98 17.86 -17.30
C GLN A 220 9.05 18.51 -15.91
N ARG A 221 9.20 19.83 -15.84
CA ARG A 221 9.13 20.57 -14.58
C ARG A 221 7.71 20.57 -14.02
N GLU A 222 6.66 20.68 -14.84
CA GLU A 222 5.27 20.54 -14.37
C GLU A 222 5.00 19.15 -13.77
N VAL A 223 5.48 18.10 -14.44
CA VAL A 223 5.43 16.72 -13.92
C VAL A 223 6.16 16.61 -12.58
N LEU A 224 7.38 17.16 -12.48
CA LEU A 224 8.17 17.12 -11.26
C LEU A 224 7.47 17.83 -10.10
N VAL A 225 6.90 19.01 -10.34
CA VAL A 225 6.14 19.78 -9.35
C VAL A 225 4.89 19.00 -8.91
N TYR A 226 4.16 18.38 -9.84
CA TYR A 226 3.01 17.55 -9.50
C TYR A 226 3.37 16.36 -8.61
N LEU A 227 4.44 15.64 -8.94
CA LEU A 227 4.90 14.50 -8.13
C LEU A 227 5.46 14.95 -6.78
N ALA A 228 6.13 16.10 -6.73
CA ALA A 228 6.55 16.72 -5.48
C ALA A 228 5.35 17.05 -4.59
N ALA A 229 4.26 17.59 -5.15
CA ALA A 229 3.05 17.92 -4.39
C ALA A 229 2.40 16.66 -3.80
N ARG A 230 2.30 15.58 -4.58
CA ARG A 230 1.78 14.29 -4.08
C ARG A 230 2.63 13.72 -2.95
N GLU A 231 3.95 13.71 -3.13
CA GLU A 231 4.86 13.21 -2.09
C GLU A 231 4.79 14.10 -0.84
N ALA A 232 4.83 15.43 -0.98
CA ALA A 232 4.73 16.35 0.14
C ALA A 232 3.41 16.19 0.91
N ALA A 233 2.27 16.06 0.22
CA ALA A 233 0.98 15.81 0.85
C ALA A 233 0.98 14.50 1.68
N ARG A 234 1.50 13.40 1.14
CA ARG A 234 1.67 12.15 1.91
C ARG A 234 2.57 12.33 3.12
N GLN A 235 3.66 13.06 2.96
CA GLN A 235 4.61 13.30 4.05
C GLN A 235 3.99 14.16 5.17
N ARG A 236 3.09 15.10 4.84
CA ARG A 236 2.30 15.82 5.85
C ARG A 236 1.42 14.86 6.65
N LEU A 237 0.68 13.97 5.99
CA LEU A 237 -0.10 12.92 6.65
C LEU A 237 0.78 12.04 7.55
N LEU A 238 1.82 11.42 7.00
CA LEU A 238 2.69 10.50 7.74
C LEU A 238 3.42 11.17 8.91
N ARG A 239 3.69 12.47 8.82
CA ARG A 239 4.34 13.25 9.88
C ARG A 239 3.36 13.63 11.00
N HIS A 240 2.14 14.02 10.64
CA HIS A 240 1.18 14.62 11.58
C HIS A 240 0.11 13.63 12.07
N VAL A 241 0.01 12.46 11.45
CA VAL A 241 -0.90 11.37 11.80
C VAL A 241 -0.07 10.17 12.29
N PRO A 242 0.44 10.19 13.53
CA PRO A 242 1.46 9.24 14.00
C PRO A 242 0.99 7.79 14.07
N TRP A 243 -0.33 7.56 14.16
CA TRP A 243 -0.90 6.21 14.19
C TRP A 243 -0.93 5.56 12.79
N LEU A 244 -0.85 6.34 11.71
CA LEU A 244 -1.11 5.86 10.35
C LEU A 244 -0.12 4.78 9.90
N ALA A 245 1.18 5.02 10.11
CA ALA A 245 2.20 4.07 9.68
C ALA A 245 2.15 2.75 10.46
N GLU A 246 1.96 2.85 11.77
CA GLU A 246 1.82 1.67 12.64
C GLU A 246 0.54 0.89 12.34
N GLN A 247 -0.57 1.56 12.02
CA GLN A 247 -1.82 0.91 11.63
C GLN A 247 -1.69 0.12 10.32
N ILE A 248 -0.95 0.64 9.33
CA ILE A 248 -0.67 -0.09 8.08
C ILE A 248 0.14 -1.35 8.38
N VAL A 249 1.21 -1.23 9.18
CA VAL A 249 2.03 -2.39 9.55
C VAL A 249 1.22 -3.41 10.35
N ALA A 250 0.45 -2.97 11.34
CA ALA A 250 -0.39 -3.83 12.16
C ALA A 250 -1.45 -4.57 11.32
N SER A 251 -1.99 -3.94 10.26
CA SER A 251 -2.95 -4.59 9.36
C SER A 251 -2.29 -5.73 8.56
N VAL A 252 -1.04 -5.56 8.13
CA VAL A 252 -0.26 -6.62 7.48
C VAL A 252 0.08 -7.74 8.46
N GLU A 253 0.50 -7.41 9.67
CA GLU A 253 0.80 -8.38 10.73
C GLU A 253 -0.45 -9.18 11.14
N GLU A 254 -1.61 -8.54 11.27
CA GLU A 254 -2.89 -9.20 11.57
C GLU A 254 -3.29 -10.17 10.45
N TYR A 255 -3.14 -9.76 9.19
CA TYR A 255 -3.38 -10.66 8.06
C TYR A 255 -2.45 -11.87 8.10
N ALA A 256 -1.15 -11.63 8.31
CA ALA A 256 -0.12 -12.66 8.38
C ALA A 256 -0.40 -13.67 9.50
N ALA A 257 -0.79 -13.20 10.69
CA ALA A 257 -1.15 -14.05 11.82
C ALA A 257 -2.37 -14.95 11.56
N GLY A 258 -3.25 -14.54 10.63
CA GLY A 258 -4.42 -15.30 10.22
C GLY A 258 -4.15 -16.36 9.15
N LEU A 259 -2.94 -16.43 8.58
CA LEU A 259 -2.60 -17.31 7.47
C LEU A 259 -2.80 -18.79 7.80
N VAL A 260 -3.48 -19.50 6.92
CA VAL A 260 -3.73 -20.93 6.99
C VAL A 260 -3.58 -21.56 5.61
N ILE A 261 -3.10 -22.80 5.59
CA ILE A 261 -3.10 -23.60 4.38
C ILE A 261 -4.49 -24.21 4.19
N ASP A 262 -5.08 -23.93 3.02
CA ASP A 262 -6.36 -24.47 2.60
C ASP A 262 -6.17 -25.61 1.59
N THR A 263 -6.38 -26.83 2.10
CA THR A 263 -6.43 -28.08 1.34
C THR A 263 -7.85 -28.51 0.98
N SER A 264 -8.88 -27.71 1.28
CA SER A 264 -10.29 -28.11 1.12
C SER A 264 -10.62 -28.51 -0.32
N HIS A 265 -10.06 -27.79 -1.31
CA HIS A 265 -10.24 -28.11 -2.73
C HIS A 265 -9.59 -29.44 -3.13
N ILE A 266 -8.45 -29.78 -2.52
CA ILE A 266 -7.75 -31.06 -2.75
C ILE A 266 -8.54 -32.20 -2.10
N GLU A 267 -9.01 -31.99 -0.87
CA GLU A 267 -9.84 -32.96 -0.16
C GLU A 267 -11.16 -33.23 -0.89
N GLU A 268 -11.80 -32.18 -1.40
CA GLU A 268 -13.02 -32.32 -2.20
C GLU A 268 -12.76 -33.08 -3.50
N ALA A 269 -11.70 -32.72 -4.23
CA ALA A 269 -11.28 -33.45 -5.42
C ALA A 269 -10.96 -34.93 -5.11
N MET A 270 -10.36 -35.22 -3.95
CA MET A 270 -10.11 -36.59 -3.50
C MET A 270 -11.41 -37.37 -3.16
N ARG A 271 -12.39 -36.72 -2.52
CA ARG A 271 -13.71 -37.32 -2.27
C ARG A 271 -14.46 -37.62 -3.56
N GLU A 272 -14.42 -36.71 -4.53
CA GLU A 272 -15.08 -36.87 -5.84
C GLU A 272 -14.50 -38.02 -6.69
N MET A 273 -13.24 -38.41 -6.45
CA MET A 273 -12.58 -39.49 -7.20
C MET A 273 -13.10 -40.91 -6.87
N ASN A 274 -13.92 -41.07 -5.81
CA ASN A 274 -14.62 -42.31 -5.44
C ASN A 274 -13.80 -43.62 -5.65
N LEU A 275 -12.55 -43.60 -5.19
CA LEU A 275 -11.56 -44.68 -5.37
C LEU A 275 -11.93 -45.99 -4.63
N GLU A 276 -12.95 -45.94 -3.78
CA GLU A 276 -13.49 -47.08 -3.03
C GLU A 276 -14.40 -47.99 -3.87
N SER A 277 -14.81 -47.55 -5.07
CA SER A 277 -15.73 -48.29 -5.94
C SER A 277 -15.15 -49.59 -6.53
N GLY A 278 -13.82 -49.73 -6.57
CA GLY A 278 -13.14 -50.93 -7.08
C GLY A 278 -13.28 -51.17 -8.59
N ASP A 279 -13.90 -50.25 -9.33
CA ASP A 279 -14.10 -50.34 -10.79
C ASP A 279 -12.83 -49.89 -11.55
N PRO A 280 -12.20 -50.75 -12.35
CA PRO A 280 -11.01 -50.41 -13.14
C PRO A 280 -11.20 -49.23 -14.11
N ALA A 281 -12.43 -49.02 -14.62
CA ALA A 281 -12.71 -47.90 -15.54
C ALA A 281 -12.78 -46.55 -14.79
N ALA A 282 -13.42 -46.53 -13.62
CA ALA A 282 -13.49 -45.36 -12.76
C ALA A 282 -12.10 -44.96 -12.23
N ILE A 283 -11.23 -45.93 -11.94
CA ILE A 283 -9.84 -45.68 -11.53
C ILE A 283 -9.03 -45.04 -12.66
N HIS A 284 -9.23 -45.48 -13.91
CA HIS A 284 -8.53 -44.89 -15.06
C HIS A 284 -8.97 -43.43 -15.28
N GLU A 285 -10.26 -43.15 -15.19
CA GLU A 285 -10.82 -41.81 -15.33
C GLU A 285 -10.41 -40.88 -14.17
N ALA A 286 -10.38 -41.39 -12.93
CA ALA A 286 -9.87 -40.66 -11.78
C ALA A 286 -8.38 -40.32 -11.92
N MET A 287 -7.58 -41.22 -12.50
CA MET A 287 -6.14 -41.01 -12.71
C MET A 287 -5.87 -39.94 -13.80
N GLU A 288 -6.67 -39.90 -14.87
CA GLU A 288 -6.63 -38.81 -15.86
C GLU A 288 -7.06 -37.45 -15.28
N ARG A 289 -8.05 -37.43 -14.39
CA ARG A 289 -8.46 -36.20 -13.67
C ARG A 289 -7.38 -35.74 -12.69
N MET A 290 -6.76 -36.66 -11.95
CA MET A 290 -5.67 -36.35 -11.01
C MET A 290 -4.46 -35.71 -11.70
N GLN A 291 -4.13 -36.13 -12.93
CA GLN A 291 -3.04 -35.49 -13.68
C GLN A 291 -3.33 -34.03 -14.08
N ASN A 292 -4.60 -33.64 -14.12
CA ASN A 292 -5.03 -32.29 -14.49
C ASN A 292 -5.50 -31.44 -13.30
N LEU A 293 -5.59 -32.02 -12.11
CA LEU A 293 -5.98 -31.32 -10.89
C LEU A 293 -4.79 -30.55 -10.34
N ASP A 294 -5.01 -29.27 -10.03
CA ASP A 294 -4.06 -28.50 -9.25
C ASP A 294 -4.09 -29.00 -7.81
N MET A 295 -3.04 -29.72 -7.42
CA MET A 295 -2.85 -30.27 -6.07
C MET A 295 -2.04 -29.32 -5.19
N SER A 296 -1.84 -28.08 -5.64
CA SER A 296 -1.09 -27.08 -4.87
C SER A 296 -1.98 -26.55 -3.74
N PRO A 297 -1.53 -26.62 -2.47
CA PRO A 297 -2.27 -26.02 -1.38
C PRO A 297 -2.49 -24.52 -1.62
N ARG A 298 -3.67 -24.02 -1.26
CA ARG A 298 -3.95 -22.58 -1.31
C ARG A 298 -3.60 -21.94 0.03
N ILE A 299 -3.28 -20.66 0.00
CA ILE A 299 -3.05 -19.87 1.20
C ILE A 299 -4.23 -18.92 1.36
N THR A 300 -4.83 -18.91 2.55
CA THR A 300 -5.93 -18.00 2.91
C THR A 300 -5.62 -17.38 4.27
N SER A 301 -6.33 -16.31 4.62
CA SER A 301 -6.28 -15.77 5.98
C SER A 301 -7.66 -15.81 6.62
N ARG A 302 -7.73 -16.22 7.89
CA ARG A 302 -8.93 -16.09 8.73
C ARG A 302 -9.27 -14.62 9.02
N ASN A 303 -8.32 -13.71 8.79
CA ASN A 303 -8.44 -12.28 9.03
C ASN A 303 -8.65 -11.52 7.70
N ALA A 304 -9.52 -12.01 6.81
CA ALA A 304 -9.79 -11.36 5.52
C ALA A 304 -10.24 -9.88 5.67
N ASN A 305 -10.92 -9.54 6.76
CA ASN A 305 -11.32 -8.17 7.06
C ASN A 305 -10.11 -7.22 7.27
N ALA A 306 -8.93 -7.72 7.65
CA ALA A 306 -7.72 -6.91 7.77
C ALA A 306 -7.25 -6.38 6.40
N VAL A 307 -7.38 -7.20 5.34
CA VAL A 307 -7.08 -6.78 3.96
C VAL A 307 -8.04 -5.67 3.53
N SER A 308 -9.34 -5.86 3.73
CA SER A 308 -10.35 -4.86 3.37
C SER A 308 -10.15 -3.53 4.10
N ARG A 309 -9.80 -3.57 5.40
CA ARG A 309 -9.43 -2.35 6.15
C ARG A 309 -8.18 -1.68 5.60
N LEU A 310 -7.14 -2.45 5.28
CA LEU A 310 -5.91 -1.91 4.69
C LEU A 310 -6.18 -1.29 3.31
N GLU A 311 -6.94 -1.95 2.45
CA GLU A 311 -7.35 -1.42 1.13
C GLU A 311 -8.14 -0.11 1.26
N THR A 312 -9.09 -0.06 2.21
CA THR A 312 -9.87 1.14 2.50
C THR A 312 -8.95 2.27 2.98
N LEU A 313 -8.04 1.98 3.90
CA LEU A 313 -7.08 2.96 4.42
C LEU A 313 -6.17 3.51 3.30
N LEU A 314 -5.62 2.64 2.45
CA LEU A 314 -4.79 3.04 1.31
C LEU A 314 -5.59 3.84 0.27
N ALA A 315 -6.86 3.49 0.04
CA ALA A 315 -7.75 4.27 -0.81
C ALA A 315 -8.00 5.67 -0.22
N LEU A 316 -8.26 5.78 1.09
CA LEU A 316 -8.46 7.04 1.78
C LEU A 316 -7.23 7.94 1.72
N ILE A 317 -6.03 7.40 1.98
CA ILE A 317 -4.77 8.16 1.88
C ILE A 317 -4.61 8.70 0.45
N GLU A 318 -4.70 7.85 -0.56
CA GLU A 318 -4.46 8.28 -1.95
C GLU A 318 -5.56 9.19 -2.49
N GLY A 319 -6.82 8.97 -2.08
CA GLY A 319 -7.94 9.84 -2.42
C GLY A 319 -7.79 11.23 -1.81
N TRP A 320 -7.35 11.32 -0.54
CA TRP A 320 -7.09 12.59 0.13
C TRP A 320 -5.94 13.33 -0.54
N VAL A 321 -4.84 12.62 -0.85
CA VAL A 321 -3.68 13.19 -1.55
C VAL A 321 -4.09 13.74 -2.91
N GLU A 322 -4.86 12.99 -3.69
CA GLU A 322 -5.34 13.47 -5.00
C GLU A 322 -6.24 14.70 -4.86
N HIS A 323 -7.16 14.71 -3.89
CA HIS A 323 -8.01 15.86 -3.61
C HIS A 323 -7.20 17.11 -3.23
N VAL A 324 -6.35 17.01 -2.20
CA VAL A 324 -5.53 18.13 -1.70
C VAL A 324 -4.59 18.67 -2.77
N VAL A 325 -3.94 17.79 -3.55
CA VAL A 325 -3.05 18.22 -4.65
C VAL A 325 -3.84 18.90 -5.76
N THR A 326 -5.05 18.41 -6.07
CA THR A 326 -5.91 19.03 -7.07
C THR A 326 -6.34 20.43 -6.67
N GLU A 327 -6.73 20.63 -5.41
CA GLU A 327 -7.08 21.96 -4.88
C GLU A 327 -5.85 22.89 -4.84
N ALA A 328 -4.70 22.39 -4.39
CA ALA A 328 -3.47 23.17 -4.33
C ALA A 328 -2.95 23.60 -5.72
N MET A 329 -3.06 22.73 -6.73
CA MET A 329 -2.42 22.94 -8.03
C MET A 329 -3.38 23.35 -9.15
N GLY A 330 -4.66 23.04 -9.07
CA GLY A 330 -5.60 23.09 -10.20
C GLY A 330 -5.72 24.46 -10.86
N SER A 331 -5.70 25.54 -10.07
CA SER A 331 -5.75 26.92 -10.56
C SER A 331 -4.38 27.46 -11.04
N ARG A 332 -3.28 26.82 -10.62
CA ARG A 332 -1.90 27.29 -10.80
C ARG A 332 -1.17 26.58 -11.94
N VAL A 333 -1.48 25.30 -12.14
CA VAL A 333 -0.84 24.42 -13.13
C VAL A 333 -1.93 23.87 -14.07
N PRO A 334 -2.01 24.39 -15.31
CA PRO A 334 -3.08 24.00 -16.26
C PRO A 334 -3.11 22.50 -16.58
N SER A 335 -1.97 21.81 -16.48
CA SER A 335 -1.86 20.37 -16.76
C SER A 335 -2.31 19.47 -15.61
N THR A 336 -2.68 20.01 -14.44
CA THR A 336 -3.08 19.23 -13.25
C THR A 336 -4.13 18.17 -13.58
N ALA A 337 -5.20 18.51 -14.29
CA ALA A 337 -6.24 17.55 -14.65
C ALA A 337 -5.72 16.40 -15.55
N ALA A 338 -4.79 16.71 -16.48
CA ALA A 338 -4.16 15.71 -17.33
C ALA A 338 -3.18 14.82 -16.54
N LEU A 339 -2.50 15.38 -15.55
CA LEU A 339 -1.59 14.66 -14.65
C LEU A 339 -2.36 13.74 -13.68
N ASN A 340 -3.49 14.19 -13.14
CA ASN A 340 -4.41 13.34 -12.37
C ASN A 340 -4.87 12.14 -13.21
N GLU A 341 -5.29 12.38 -14.45
CA GLU A 341 -5.71 11.31 -15.36
C GLU A 341 -4.57 10.34 -15.70
N ALA A 342 -3.35 10.86 -15.96
CA ALA A 342 -2.18 10.02 -16.19
C ALA A 342 -1.84 9.17 -14.95
N TRP A 343 -1.96 9.74 -13.75
CA TRP A 343 -1.75 9.04 -12.48
C TRP A 343 -2.77 7.93 -12.26
N ARG A 344 -4.06 8.21 -12.47
CA ARG A 344 -5.13 7.22 -12.37
C ARG A 344 -4.94 6.07 -13.34
N ARG A 345 -4.51 6.33 -14.59
CA ARG A 345 -4.16 5.26 -15.54
C ARG A 345 -3.01 4.40 -15.07
N ARG A 346 -1.95 5.02 -14.55
CA ARG A 346 -0.79 4.31 -13.99
C ARG A 346 -1.21 3.34 -12.88
N ARG A 347 -2.12 3.77 -11.99
CA ARG A 347 -2.71 2.93 -10.93
C ARG A 347 -3.65 1.86 -11.49
N ALA A 348 -4.58 2.22 -12.38
CA ALA A 348 -5.58 1.31 -12.93
C ALA A 348 -5.00 0.19 -13.81
N THR A 349 -3.87 0.41 -14.48
CA THR A 349 -3.16 -0.68 -15.19
C THR A 349 -2.53 -1.72 -14.25
N GLY A 350 -2.70 -1.55 -12.92
CA GLY A 350 -2.12 -2.42 -11.90
C GLY A 350 -0.61 -2.36 -12.02
N GLY A 351 -0.04 -1.16 -11.78
CA GLY A 351 1.38 -0.88 -11.97
C GLY A 351 2.22 -2.03 -11.40
N SER A 352 3.35 -2.36 -12.03
CA SER A 352 4.16 -3.53 -11.63
C SER A 352 4.45 -3.56 -10.13
N ALA A 353 4.40 -2.38 -9.49
CA ALA A 353 4.62 -2.16 -8.10
C ALA A 353 3.54 -2.71 -7.15
N GLU A 354 2.26 -2.62 -7.48
CA GLU A 354 1.19 -3.23 -6.67
C GLU A 354 1.26 -4.75 -6.77
N LYS A 355 1.54 -5.25 -7.98
CA LYS A 355 1.83 -6.68 -8.21
C LYS A 355 3.08 -7.12 -7.47
N ALA A 356 4.14 -6.30 -7.46
CA ALA A 356 5.36 -6.58 -6.73
C ALA A 356 5.12 -6.54 -5.21
N PHE A 357 4.34 -5.58 -4.69
CA PHE A 357 3.96 -5.55 -3.27
C PHE A 357 3.13 -6.78 -2.90
N ALA A 358 2.13 -7.14 -3.71
CA ALA A 358 1.34 -8.35 -3.53
C ALA A 358 2.20 -9.63 -3.58
N GLN A 359 3.14 -9.72 -4.52
CA GLN A 359 4.10 -10.82 -4.63
C GLN A 359 5.07 -10.89 -3.43
N VAL A 360 5.47 -9.73 -2.89
CA VAL A 360 6.42 -9.62 -1.78
C VAL A 360 5.79 -9.93 -0.44
N VAL A 361 4.59 -9.39 -0.21
CA VAL A 361 3.86 -9.54 1.06
C VAL A 361 2.95 -10.77 1.02
N GLY A 362 2.80 -11.44 -0.13
CA GLY A 362 1.96 -12.65 -0.27
C GLY A 362 0.47 -12.39 -0.05
N ILE A 363 0.03 -11.15 -0.24
CA ILE A 363 -1.36 -10.72 -0.07
C ILE A 363 -1.89 -10.30 -1.43
N GLU A 364 -2.94 -10.96 -1.91
CA GLU A 364 -3.68 -10.49 -3.09
C GLU A 364 -4.57 -9.32 -2.67
N PHE A 365 -4.14 -8.11 -2.98
CA PHE A 365 -4.95 -6.91 -2.82
C PHE A 365 -5.87 -6.73 -4.04
N GLY A 366 -7.14 -6.41 -3.79
CA GLY A 366 -7.99 -5.77 -4.77
C GLY A 366 -7.47 -4.38 -5.14
N ALA A 367 -7.91 -3.85 -6.28
CA ALA A 367 -7.61 -2.48 -6.66
C ALA A 367 -8.26 -1.52 -5.62
N PRO A 368 -7.48 -0.69 -4.90
CA PRO A 368 -8.06 0.23 -3.93
C PRO A 368 -9.04 1.20 -4.62
N LYS A 369 -10.16 1.49 -3.98
CA LYS A 369 -11.22 2.40 -4.45
C LYS A 369 -10.82 3.88 -4.34
N VAL A 370 -9.70 4.26 -4.98
CA VAL A 370 -9.11 5.60 -4.88
C VAL A 370 -10.02 6.67 -5.47
N ALA A 371 -10.70 6.36 -6.56
CA ALA A 371 -11.59 7.32 -7.22
C ALA A 371 -12.80 7.66 -6.34
N GLU A 372 -13.37 6.62 -5.72
CA GLU A 372 -14.46 6.73 -4.75
C GLU A 372 -14.00 7.49 -3.50
N ALA A 373 -12.81 7.18 -2.97
CA ALA A 373 -12.23 7.91 -1.85
C ALA A 373 -11.97 9.39 -2.18
N GLN A 374 -11.44 9.71 -3.36
CA GLN A 374 -11.24 11.09 -3.81
C GLN A 374 -12.58 11.84 -3.88
N GLU A 375 -13.62 11.22 -4.41
CA GLU A 375 -14.96 11.81 -4.45
C GLU A 375 -15.55 11.99 -3.06
N LEU A 376 -15.34 11.04 -2.13
CA LEU A 376 -15.70 11.20 -0.72
C LEU A 376 -15.03 12.45 -0.14
N TRP A 377 -13.71 12.59 -0.28
CA TRP A 377 -12.99 13.76 0.24
C TRP A 377 -13.46 15.07 -0.37
N ARG A 378 -13.74 15.10 -1.68
CA ARG A 378 -14.32 16.27 -2.35
C ARG A 378 -15.67 16.64 -1.77
N ARG A 379 -16.55 15.66 -1.52
CA ARG A 379 -17.87 15.89 -0.94
C ARG A 379 -17.80 16.34 0.51
N VAL A 380 -16.91 15.74 1.32
CA VAL A 380 -16.64 16.17 2.71
C VAL A 380 -16.16 17.62 2.72
N ASP A 381 -15.19 17.98 1.87
CA ASP A 381 -14.68 19.35 1.79
C ASP A 381 -15.78 20.37 1.44
N VAL A 382 -16.62 20.05 0.45
CA VAL A 382 -17.75 20.91 0.07
C VAL A 382 -18.78 21.04 1.20
N ALA A 383 -19.00 20.00 1.99
CA ALA A 383 -20.02 19.97 3.04
C ALA A 383 -19.57 20.66 4.33
N VAL A 384 -18.34 20.37 4.80
CA VAL A 384 -17.86 20.78 6.13
C VAL A 384 -16.58 21.62 6.11
N GLY A 385 -15.96 21.80 4.95
CA GLY A 385 -14.72 22.56 4.77
C GLY A 385 -13.44 21.81 5.15
N VAL A 386 -12.30 22.43 4.81
CA VAL A 386 -10.94 21.88 4.96
C VAL A 386 -10.60 21.50 6.39
N GLU A 387 -10.96 22.32 7.37
CA GLU A 387 -10.64 22.09 8.80
C GLU A 387 -11.24 20.77 9.29
N LYS A 388 -12.56 20.60 9.14
CA LYS A 388 -13.25 19.38 9.59
C LYS A 388 -12.87 18.16 8.77
N ARG A 389 -12.68 18.34 7.45
CA ARG A 389 -12.20 17.27 6.56
C ARG A 389 -10.89 16.70 7.08
N ASP A 390 -9.94 17.54 7.49
CA ASP A 390 -8.63 17.08 7.92
C ASP A 390 -8.60 16.55 9.36
N HIS A 391 -9.49 17.03 10.25
CA HIS A 391 -9.68 16.46 11.59
C HIS A 391 -10.16 15.01 11.59
N VAL A 392 -10.69 14.50 10.48
CA VAL A 392 -10.97 13.06 10.27
C VAL A 392 -9.73 12.20 10.50
N TRP A 393 -8.53 12.74 10.31
CA TRP A 393 -7.28 12.01 10.55
C TRP A 393 -6.84 11.95 12.02
N ASP A 394 -7.47 12.69 12.93
CA ASP A 394 -7.03 12.79 14.33
C ASP A 394 -7.10 11.43 15.06
N HIS A 395 -8.02 10.55 14.64
CA HIS A 395 -8.18 9.23 15.23
C HIS A 395 -8.65 8.20 14.18
N PRO A 396 -8.17 6.93 14.24
CA PRO A 396 -8.61 5.89 13.30
C PRO A 396 -10.13 5.66 13.29
N ASP A 397 -10.81 5.84 14.44
CA ASP A 397 -12.27 5.66 14.56
C ASP A 397 -13.09 6.72 13.82
N PHE A 398 -12.47 7.84 13.40
CA PHE A 398 -13.14 8.87 12.62
C PHE A 398 -13.06 8.62 11.12
N LEU A 399 -12.24 7.65 10.69
CA LEU A 399 -12.10 7.37 9.27
C LEU A 399 -13.38 6.74 8.69
N PRO A 400 -13.68 7.06 7.41
CA PRO A 400 -14.68 6.32 6.66
C PRO A 400 -14.35 4.82 6.61
N VAL A 401 -15.39 3.99 6.61
CA VAL A 401 -15.28 2.56 6.36
C VAL A 401 -15.48 2.24 4.88
N ALA A 402 -15.30 0.97 4.49
CA ALA A 402 -15.41 0.53 3.10
C ALA A 402 -16.78 0.87 2.48
N GLU A 403 -17.86 0.79 3.26
CA GLU A 403 -19.23 1.08 2.83
C GLU A 403 -19.44 2.59 2.53
N ASP A 404 -18.75 3.47 3.25
CA ASP A 404 -18.82 4.92 3.05
C ASP A 404 -18.20 5.34 1.70
N LEU A 405 -17.24 4.57 1.18
CA LEU A 405 -16.69 4.81 -0.15
C LEU A 405 -17.75 4.63 -1.25
N ASP A 406 -18.68 3.69 -1.06
CA ASP A 406 -19.78 3.45 -1.98
C ASP A 406 -20.96 4.42 -1.74
N ASN A 407 -21.19 4.82 -0.48
CA ASN A 407 -22.24 5.75 -0.11
C ASN A 407 -21.80 6.72 0.99
N SER A 408 -21.17 7.82 0.60
CA SER A 408 -20.62 8.80 1.56
C SER A 408 -21.65 9.71 2.23
N ALA A 409 -22.95 9.56 1.97
CA ALA A 409 -23.96 10.45 2.53
C ALA A 409 -24.04 10.36 4.07
N GLU A 410 -24.12 9.14 4.62
CA GLU A 410 -24.25 8.91 6.06
C GLU A 410 -23.01 9.41 6.83
N PHE A 411 -21.81 9.14 6.30
CA PHE A 411 -20.57 9.66 6.85
C PHE A 411 -20.55 11.20 6.89
N ILE A 412 -20.96 11.87 5.81
CA ILE A 412 -21.01 13.34 5.75
C ILE A 412 -22.04 13.90 6.72
N ASP A 413 -23.22 13.27 6.84
CA ASP A 413 -24.25 13.68 7.80
C ASP A 413 -23.72 13.61 9.24
N GLY A 414 -22.95 12.58 9.59
CA GLY A 414 -22.28 12.49 10.90
C GLY A 414 -21.30 13.64 11.18
N LEU A 415 -20.54 14.09 10.16
CA LEU A 415 -19.66 15.25 10.29
C LEU A 415 -20.42 16.58 10.42
N LEU A 416 -21.63 16.67 9.87
CA LEU A 416 -22.51 17.84 10.02
C LEU A 416 -23.20 17.85 11.40
N ASP A 417 -23.59 16.71 11.93
CA ASP A 417 -24.22 16.63 13.26
C ASP A 417 -23.25 17.00 14.39
N THR A 418 -21.99 16.59 14.28
CA THR A 418 -20.92 17.03 15.21
C THR A 418 -20.67 18.54 15.14
N ALA A 419 -20.90 19.19 13.98
CA ALA A 419 -20.87 20.64 13.86
C ALA A 419 -21.87 21.34 14.78
N SER A 420 -23.06 20.77 14.88
CA SER A 420 -24.17 21.29 15.68
C SER A 420 -23.87 21.20 17.18
N ALA A 421 -23.02 20.24 17.58
CA ALA A 421 -22.63 20.02 18.97
C ALA A 421 -21.52 20.95 19.45
N ASP A 422 -20.56 21.33 18.58
CA ASP A 422 -19.52 22.32 18.92
C ASP A 422 -20.07 23.76 18.95
N GLU A 423 -21.18 24.02 18.27
CA GLU A 423 -21.91 25.30 18.32
C GLU A 423 -22.90 25.37 19.51
N PHE A 424 -23.06 24.28 20.26
CA PHE A 424 -23.87 24.25 21.47
C PHE A 424 -23.10 24.86 22.64
N ASP A 425 -23.45 26.09 23.03
CA ASP A 425 -22.98 26.71 24.27
C ASP A 425 -23.92 26.30 25.43
N PRO A 426 -23.55 25.30 26.25
CA PRO A 426 -24.39 24.84 27.35
C PRO A 426 -24.63 25.94 28.39
N ILE A 427 -23.71 26.90 28.54
CA ILE A 427 -23.85 27.99 29.50
C ILE A 427 -24.87 29.01 28.99
N ALA A 428 -24.82 29.36 27.70
CA ALA A 428 -25.82 30.24 27.09
C ALA A 428 -27.23 29.64 27.19
N GLU A 429 -27.38 28.34 26.96
CA GLU A 429 -28.71 27.70 26.98
C GLU A 429 -29.25 27.49 28.40
N ILE A 430 -28.38 27.22 29.38
CA ILE A 430 -28.76 27.25 30.81
C ILE A 430 -29.21 28.64 31.22
N THR A 431 -28.47 29.69 30.82
CA THR A 431 -28.79 31.09 31.16
C THR A 431 -30.17 31.48 30.60
N LYS A 432 -30.46 31.11 29.36
CA LYS A 432 -31.74 31.35 28.71
C LYS A 432 -32.89 30.59 29.38
N LEU A 433 -32.66 29.35 29.83
CA LEU A 433 -33.63 28.58 30.61
C LEU A 433 -33.91 29.23 31.98
N GLU A 434 -32.88 29.72 32.68
CA GLU A 434 -33.02 30.44 33.95
C GLU A 434 -33.79 31.76 33.76
N GLU A 435 -33.54 32.49 32.68
CA GLU A 435 -34.31 33.69 32.32
C GLU A 435 -35.78 33.36 32.02
N MET A 436 -36.06 32.29 31.28
CA MET A 436 -37.45 31.85 31.02
C MET A 436 -38.17 31.44 32.30
N LEU A 437 -37.49 30.73 33.21
CA LEU A 437 -38.06 30.30 34.50
C LEU A 437 -38.29 31.48 35.45
N SER A 438 -37.38 32.47 35.46
CA SER A 438 -37.57 33.71 36.23
C SER A 438 -38.73 34.54 35.71
N GLN A 439 -38.87 34.69 34.38
CA GLN A 439 -40.00 35.39 33.77
C GLN A 439 -41.33 34.70 34.07
N GLN A 440 -41.40 33.37 33.98
CA GLN A 440 -42.61 32.61 34.35
C GLN A 440 -42.96 32.75 35.83
N SER A 441 -41.96 32.79 36.72
CA SER A 441 -42.20 32.97 38.15
C SER A 441 -42.58 34.41 38.50
N GLU A 442 -42.10 35.42 37.77
CA GLU A 442 -42.55 36.80 37.88
C GLU A 442 -43.97 37.01 37.35
N GLU A 443 -44.34 36.34 36.25
CA GLU A 443 -45.71 36.33 35.72
C GLU A 443 -46.69 35.66 36.70
N GLN A 444 -46.33 34.51 37.27
CA GLN A 444 -47.14 33.84 38.31
C GLN A 444 -47.27 34.68 39.58
N GLN A 445 -46.22 35.42 39.99
CA GLN A 445 -46.29 36.33 41.12
C GLN A 445 -47.13 37.59 40.83
N LYS A 446 -47.15 38.07 39.59
CA LYS A 446 -48.05 39.15 39.17
C LYS A 446 -49.50 38.70 39.16
N GLU A 447 -49.81 37.53 38.62
CA GLU A 447 -51.15 36.96 38.66
C GLU A 447 -51.66 36.75 40.10
N GLN A 448 -50.80 36.30 41.02
CA GLN A 448 -51.16 36.18 42.45
C GLN A 448 -51.34 37.52 43.16
N ARG A 449 -50.66 38.60 42.70
CA ARG A 449 -50.82 39.95 43.26
C ARG A 449 -52.04 40.69 42.70
N GLU A 450 -52.41 40.41 41.45
CA GLU A 450 -53.60 41.00 40.81
C GLU A 450 -54.89 40.26 41.18
N ASN A 451 -54.79 39.02 41.69
CA ASN A 451 -55.93 38.24 42.16
C ASN A 451 -55.68 37.64 43.57
N PRO A 452 -55.59 38.49 44.63
CA PRO A 452 -55.51 37.98 46.00
C PRO A 452 -56.86 37.34 46.33
N SER A 453 -56.91 36.01 46.28
CA SER A 453 -58.09 35.27 46.74
C SER A 453 -58.13 35.38 48.26
N ASP A 454 -59.03 36.23 48.77
CA ASP A 454 -59.35 36.27 50.21
C ASP A 454 -59.96 34.92 50.62
N PRO A 455 -59.54 34.32 51.75
CA PRO A 455 -60.09 33.07 52.23
C PRO A 455 -61.35 33.36 53.03
N ASP A 456 -62.51 33.46 52.39
CA ASP A 456 -63.78 33.57 53.11
C ASP A 456 -64.67 32.33 52.97
N GLU A 457 -65.05 31.82 54.13
CA GLU A 457 -66.29 31.11 54.45
C GLU A 457 -66.76 30.02 53.48
N ASP A 458 -66.55 28.75 53.86
CA ASP A 458 -67.71 27.88 54.03
C ASP A 458 -67.48 26.84 55.14
N SER A 459 -68.12 27.10 56.28
CA SER A 459 -68.36 26.13 57.33
C SER A 459 -69.63 25.35 56.97
N PRO A 460 -69.61 24.02 56.83
CA PRO A 460 -70.86 23.27 56.70
C PRO A 460 -71.53 23.19 58.07
N LYS A 461 -72.69 23.85 58.23
CA LYS A 461 -73.68 23.48 59.25
C LYS A 461 -74.58 22.37 58.72
N ASN A 462 -74.70 21.34 59.55
CA ASN A 462 -75.62 20.19 59.55
C ASN A 462 -76.89 20.30 58.68
N ASP A 463 -77.20 19.21 57.99
CA ASP A 463 -78.32 18.33 58.34
C ASP A 463 -77.91 16.85 58.20
#